data_AF-A0AA96XWF5-F1
#
_entry.id   AF-A0AA96XWF5-F1
#
_cell.length_a   1.000
_cell.length_b   1.000
_cell.length_c   1.000
_cell.angle_alpha   90.00
_cell.angle_beta   90.00
_cell.angle_gamma   90.00
#
_symmetry.space_group_name_H-M   'P 1'
#
loop_
_entity.id
_entity.type
_entity.pdbx_description
1 polymer ?
#
loop_
_entity_poly.entity_id
_entity_poly.type
_entity_poly.pdbx_seq_one_letter_code
_entity_poly.pdbx_strand_id
1 'polypeptide(L)'
;MRALAEFIMRGRMQATLVVAGCAALPLLYWLGAAAVSLVLLRRGLKDALGVLALGLLPALLWWLYSADPRALMVLLGSSALALVLRASESWNRVLLVSIAMGVVFSVVLGVAFAPQIEMLSQALIKILPEALGDLYQQMSVEEQARFASLIAPVLTGLIAALLQIVSVLSLIIGRYWQALLYNPGGFGREFRAIRFPLGLAMLLLAGMLLGPNFGPQMAMLTPLCSVPLVFAALALIHGLVAQKRLARFWLVGLYVTLLLFMQLIYPLLVVLAIVDSLIDFRGRMAPKDADNANGEG
;
A
#
# COMPACT_ATOMS: atom_id res chain seq x y z
N MET A 1 3.83 4.91 -21.23
CA MET A 1 2.59 4.89 -20.42
C MET A 1 1.47 5.80 -20.93
N ARG A 2 1.75 6.98 -21.53
CA ARG A 2 0.69 7.89 -22.03
C ARG A 2 -0.30 7.23 -23.02
N ALA A 3 0.21 6.51 -24.02
CA ALA A 3 -0.62 5.85 -25.03
C ALA A 3 -1.63 4.85 -24.44
N LEU A 4 -1.24 4.08 -23.42
CA LEU A 4 -2.15 3.16 -22.74
C LEU A 4 -3.25 3.91 -21.99
N ALA A 5 -2.90 4.98 -21.27
CA ALA A 5 -3.87 5.83 -20.59
C ALA A 5 -4.86 6.48 -21.58
N GLU A 6 -4.37 6.98 -22.71
CA GLU A 6 -5.21 7.52 -23.78
C GLU A 6 -6.15 6.45 -24.34
N PHE A 7 -5.64 5.23 -24.60
CA PHE A 7 -6.45 4.11 -25.08
C PHE A 7 -7.58 3.76 -24.11
N ILE A 8 -7.28 3.59 -22.81
CA ILE A 8 -8.29 3.36 -21.77
C ILE A 8 -9.36 4.46 -21.78
N MET A 9 -8.94 5.71 -21.98
CA MET A 9 -9.85 6.85 -21.98
C MET A 9 -10.60 7.08 -23.30
N ARG A 10 -10.31 6.36 -24.39
CA ARG A 10 -11.03 6.51 -25.67
C ARG A 10 -12.50 6.14 -25.60
N GLY A 11 -12.88 5.21 -24.72
CA GLY A 11 -14.27 4.79 -24.59
C GLY A 11 -14.47 3.68 -23.57
N ARG A 12 -15.73 3.36 -23.27
CA ARG A 12 -16.07 2.32 -22.27
C ARG A 12 -15.55 0.95 -22.69
N MET A 13 -15.65 0.61 -23.97
CA MET A 13 -15.21 -0.70 -24.49
C MET A 13 -13.70 -0.90 -24.31
N GLN A 14 -12.89 0.12 -24.61
CA GLN A 14 -11.44 0.07 -24.47
C GLN A 14 -11.03 -0.09 -23.00
N ALA A 15 -11.68 0.65 -22.09
CA ALA A 15 -11.48 0.50 -20.66
C ALA A 15 -11.84 -0.92 -20.20
N THR A 16 -13.01 -1.44 -20.58
CA THR A 16 -13.45 -2.80 -20.25
C THR A 16 -12.48 -3.85 -20.77
N LEU A 17 -12.01 -3.74 -22.02
CA LEU A 17 -11.05 -4.69 -22.60
C LEU A 17 -9.75 -4.74 -21.80
N VAL A 18 -9.20 -3.59 -21.41
CA VAL A 18 -7.98 -3.53 -20.59
C VAL A 18 -8.24 -4.14 -19.21
N VAL A 19 -9.33 -3.77 -18.55
CA VAL A 19 -9.63 -4.22 -17.19
C VAL A 19 -9.90 -5.72 -17.16
N ALA A 20 -10.83 -6.21 -17.98
CA ALA A 20 -11.18 -7.63 -18.02
C ALA A 20 -10.02 -8.49 -18.54
N GLY A 21 -9.31 -8.03 -19.57
CA GLY A 21 -8.14 -8.75 -20.10
C GLY A 21 -7.03 -8.87 -19.07
N CYS A 22 -6.71 -7.79 -18.35
CA CYS A 22 -5.69 -7.82 -17.29
C CYS A 22 -6.14 -8.64 -16.08
N ALA A 23 -7.43 -8.62 -15.74
CA ALA A 23 -7.99 -9.40 -14.64
C ALA A 23 -8.07 -10.90 -14.96
N ALA A 24 -8.21 -11.27 -16.24
CA ALA A 24 -8.17 -12.66 -16.68
C ALA A 24 -6.77 -13.26 -16.65
N LEU A 25 -5.74 -12.45 -16.86
CA LEU A 25 -4.34 -12.91 -16.85
C LEU A 25 -3.77 -12.92 -15.42
N PRO A 26 -3.19 -14.06 -14.96
CA PRO A 26 -2.48 -14.10 -13.69
C PRO A 26 -1.43 -12.99 -13.60
N LEU A 27 -1.25 -12.43 -12.41
CA LEU A 27 -0.27 -11.38 -12.11
C LEU A 27 -0.49 -10.02 -12.80
N LEU A 28 -1.44 -9.87 -13.74
CA LEU A 28 -1.72 -8.58 -14.40
C LEU A 28 -2.94 -7.83 -13.83
N TYR A 29 -3.67 -8.41 -12.89
CA TYR A 29 -4.86 -7.80 -12.30
C TYR A 29 -4.62 -6.40 -11.69
N TRP A 30 -3.40 -6.08 -11.24
CA TRP A 30 -3.03 -4.75 -10.75
C TRP A 30 -3.11 -3.68 -11.84
N LEU A 31 -2.79 -4.03 -13.09
CA LEU A 31 -2.90 -3.11 -14.23
C LEU A 31 -4.37 -2.86 -14.57
N GLY A 32 -5.22 -3.89 -14.46
CA GLY A 32 -6.66 -3.74 -14.56
C GLY A 32 -7.22 -2.83 -13.46
N ALA A 33 -6.77 -3.01 -12.21
CA ALA A 33 -7.16 -2.15 -11.09
C ALA A 33 -6.70 -0.69 -11.26
N ALA A 34 -5.52 -0.47 -11.84
CA ALA A 34 -5.07 0.88 -12.21
C ALA A 34 -5.95 1.51 -13.30
N ALA A 35 -6.35 0.73 -14.31
CA ALA A 35 -7.24 1.18 -15.38
C ALA A 35 -8.63 1.55 -14.85
N VAL A 36 -9.23 0.74 -13.97
CA VAL A 36 -10.50 1.11 -13.30
C VAL A 36 -10.31 2.38 -12.47
N SER A 37 -9.22 2.47 -11.69
CA SER A 37 -8.94 3.65 -10.86
C SER A 37 -8.84 4.92 -11.70
N LEU A 38 -8.20 4.88 -12.87
CA LEU A 38 -8.16 5.99 -13.82
C LEU A 38 -9.56 6.42 -14.29
N VAL A 39 -10.39 5.45 -14.73
CA VAL A 39 -11.76 5.74 -15.19
C VAL A 39 -12.58 6.35 -14.05
N LEU A 40 -12.49 5.79 -12.84
CA LEU A 40 -13.23 6.25 -11.67
C LEU A 40 -12.80 7.66 -11.24
N LEU A 41 -11.50 7.93 -11.19
CA LEU A 41 -10.98 9.26 -10.84
C LEU A 41 -11.35 10.32 -11.87
N ARG A 42 -11.41 9.99 -13.17
CA ARG A 42 -11.71 10.97 -14.23
C ARG A 42 -13.19 11.12 -14.54
N ARG A 43 -13.93 10.02 -14.68
CA ARG A 43 -15.34 9.99 -15.10
C ARG A 43 -16.33 9.76 -13.96
N GLY A 44 -15.84 9.38 -12.78
CA GLY A 44 -16.69 9.12 -11.61
C GLY A 44 -17.24 7.70 -11.56
N LEU A 45 -17.97 7.40 -10.48
CA LEU A 45 -18.44 6.05 -10.17
C LEU A 45 -19.42 5.51 -11.23
N LYS A 46 -20.37 6.32 -11.69
CA LYS A 46 -21.40 5.89 -12.66
C LYS A 46 -20.78 5.28 -13.92
N ASP A 47 -19.77 5.93 -14.47
CA ASP A 47 -19.09 5.46 -15.69
C ASP A 47 -18.13 4.30 -15.41
N ALA A 48 -17.53 4.25 -14.22
CA ALA A 48 -16.61 3.19 -13.82
C ALA A 48 -17.32 1.88 -13.46
N LEU A 49 -18.57 1.91 -12.98
CA LEU A 49 -19.31 0.73 -12.51
C LEU A 49 -19.41 -0.35 -13.58
N GLY A 50 -19.76 0.02 -14.81
CA GLY A 50 -19.87 -0.96 -15.91
C GLY A 50 -18.53 -1.58 -16.29
N VAL A 51 -17.45 -0.80 -16.24
CA VAL A 51 -16.09 -1.27 -16.51
C VAL A 51 -15.62 -2.21 -15.39
N LEU A 52 -15.84 -1.82 -14.14
CA LEU A 52 -15.50 -2.61 -12.96
C LEU A 52 -16.29 -3.92 -12.96
N ALA A 53 -17.62 -3.89 -13.14
CA ALA A 53 -18.46 -5.09 -13.12
C ALA A 53 -17.98 -6.16 -14.10
N LEU A 54 -17.66 -5.77 -15.34
CA LEU A 54 -17.13 -6.69 -16.35
C LEU A 54 -15.69 -7.14 -16.02
N GLY A 55 -14.89 -6.28 -15.40
CA GLY A 55 -13.57 -6.61 -14.87
C GLY A 55 -13.59 -7.62 -13.72
N LEU A 56 -14.64 -7.60 -12.88
CA LEU A 56 -14.79 -8.52 -11.77
C LEU A 56 -15.16 -9.94 -12.23
N LEU A 57 -15.75 -10.11 -13.42
CA LEU A 57 -16.12 -11.45 -13.93
C LEU A 57 -14.94 -12.41 -14.01
N PRO A 58 -13.83 -12.12 -14.72
CA PRO A 58 -12.67 -13.00 -14.73
C PRO A 58 -12.02 -13.17 -13.36
N ALA A 59 -12.04 -12.12 -12.52
CA ALA A 59 -11.53 -12.22 -11.15
C ALA A 59 -12.38 -13.16 -10.27
N LEU A 60 -13.69 -13.17 -10.48
CA LEU A 60 -14.61 -14.10 -9.82
C LEU A 60 -14.39 -15.54 -10.32
N LEU A 61 -14.12 -15.73 -11.62
CA LEU A 61 -13.75 -17.04 -12.15
C LEU A 61 -12.48 -17.59 -11.48
N TRP A 62 -11.44 -16.77 -11.30
CA TRP A 62 -10.24 -17.17 -10.55
C TRP A 62 -10.55 -17.63 -9.13
N TRP A 63 -11.44 -16.92 -8.44
CA TRP A 63 -11.84 -17.34 -7.11
C TRP A 63 -12.61 -18.66 -7.13
N LEU A 64 -13.63 -18.80 -7.97
CA LEU A 64 -14.49 -19.98 -7.98
C LEU A 64 -13.77 -21.25 -8.43
N TYR A 65 -12.86 -21.15 -9.41
CA TYR A 65 -12.19 -22.32 -10.01
C TYR A 65 -10.80 -22.61 -9.45
N SER A 66 -10.11 -21.61 -8.89
CA SER A 66 -8.74 -21.76 -8.37
C SER A 66 -8.61 -21.38 -6.89
N ALA A 67 -9.73 -21.14 -6.21
CA ALA A 67 -9.79 -20.67 -4.82
C ALA A 67 -8.98 -19.38 -4.58
N ASP A 68 -8.71 -18.57 -5.61
CA ASP A 68 -7.83 -17.40 -5.54
C ASP A 68 -8.61 -16.08 -5.59
N PRO A 69 -8.83 -15.40 -4.44
CA PRO A 69 -9.60 -14.16 -4.38
C PRO A 69 -8.77 -12.91 -4.75
N ARG A 70 -7.44 -13.02 -4.97
CA ARG A 70 -6.52 -11.87 -5.00
C ARG A 70 -6.86 -10.84 -6.07
N ALA A 71 -7.21 -11.28 -7.28
CA ALA A 71 -7.57 -10.38 -8.37
C ALA A 71 -8.82 -9.56 -8.03
N LEU A 72 -9.83 -10.21 -7.43
CA LEU A 72 -11.08 -9.56 -7.03
C LEU A 72 -10.82 -8.54 -5.92
N MET A 73 -10.06 -8.94 -4.91
CA MET A 73 -9.67 -8.10 -3.78
C MET A 73 -8.94 -6.84 -4.25
N VAL A 74 -7.98 -6.97 -5.16
CA VAL A 74 -7.20 -5.81 -5.64
C VAL A 74 -8.02 -4.88 -6.53
N LEU A 75 -8.90 -5.40 -7.39
CA LEU A 75 -9.81 -4.58 -8.20
C LEU A 75 -10.77 -3.77 -7.31
N LEU A 76 -11.42 -4.44 -6.35
CA LEU A 76 -12.35 -3.80 -5.43
C LEU A 76 -11.63 -2.83 -4.49
N GLY A 77 -10.49 -3.25 -3.93
CA GLY A 77 -9.69 -2.44 -3.03
C GLY A 77 -9.19 -1.16 -3.68
N SER A 78 -8.61 -1.25 -4.88
CA SER A 78 -8.14 -0.06 -5.60
C SER A 78 -9.30 0.86 -5.99
N SER A 79 -10.44 0.30 -6.38
CA SER A 79 -11.64 1.07 -6.71
C SER A 79 -12.20 1.81 -5.49
N ALA A 80 -12.24 1.16 -4.32
CA ALA A 80 -12.65 1.77 -3.07
C ALA A 80 -11.68 2.90 -2.65
N LEU A 81 -10.37 2.65 -2.73
CA LEU A 81 -9.36 3.68 -2.46
C LEU A 81 -9.43 4.84 -3.46
N ALA A 82 -9.76 4.58 -4.73
CA ALA A 82 -9.99 5.62 -5.73
C ALA A 82 -11.20 6.50 -5.39
N LEU A 83 -12.27 5.91 -4.84
CA LEU A 83 -13.42 6.68 -4.33
C LEU A 83 -13.03 7.57 -3.15
N VAL A 84 -12.24 7.04 -2.21
CA VAL A 84 -11.73 7.83 -1.07
C VAL A 84 -10.87 8.99 -1.57
N LEU A 85 -9.97 8.75 -2.53
CA LEU A 85 -9.12 9.80 -3.10
C LEU A 85 -9.97 10.86 -3.82
N ARG A 86 -10.97 10.43 -4.61
CA ARG A 86 -11.87 11.33 -5.34
C ARG A 86 -12.71 12.20 -4.39
N ALA A 87 -13.19 11.63 -3.29
CA ALA A 87 -14.09 12.32 -2.37
C ALA A 87 -13.35 13.24 -1.38
N SER A 88 -12.10 12.91 -1.04
CA SER A 88 -11.36 13.61 0.02
C SER A 88 -10.13 14.39 -0.45
N GLU A 89 -9.65 14.14 -1.66
CA GLU A 89 -8.41 14.70 -2.22
C GLU A 89 -7.19 14.51 -1.30
N SER A 90 -7.23 13.50 -0.41
CA SER A 90 -6.24 13.29 0.64
C SER A 90 -5.64 11.90 0.60
N TRP A 91 -4.36 11.82 0.23
CA TRP A 91 -3.60 10.57 0.27
C TRP A 91 -3.41 10.02 1.68
N ASN A 92 -3.36 10.88 2.70
CA ASN A 92 -3.33 10.43 4.10
C ASN A 92 -4.58 9.60 4.44
N ARG A 93 -5.77 10.07 4.03
CA ARG A 93 -7.02 9.31 4.23
C ARG A 93 -7.03 8.02 3.43
N VAL A 94 -6.56 8.04 2.18
CA VAL A 94 -6.41 6.82 1.35
C VAL A 94 -5.56 5.78 2.05
N LEU A 95 -4.39 6.17 2.57
CA LEU A 95 -3.49 5.25 3.28
C LEU A 95 -4.10 4.73 4.58
N LEU A 96 -4.79 5.56 5.36
CA LEU A 96 -5.50 5.09 6.56
C LEU A 96 -6.64 4.11 6.23
N VAL A 97 -7.47 4.41 5.23
CA VAL A 97 -8.54 3.50 4.78
C VAL A 97 -7.96 2.20 4.21
N SER A 98 -6.76 2.24 3.63
CA SER A 98 -6.09 1.03 3.14
C SER A 98 -5.79 0.01 4.25
N ILE A 99 -5.67 0.43 5.52
CA ILE A 99 -5.52 -0.47 6.66
C ILE A 99 -6.81 -1.25 6.89
N ALA A 100 -7.96 -0.57 6.90
CA ALA A 100 -9.26 -1.22 7.03
C ALA A 100 -9.51 -2.20 5.86
N MET A 101 -9.10 -1.81 4.65
CA MET A 101 -9.09 -2.71 3.49
C MET A 101 -8.19 -3.93 3.73
N GLY A 102 -6.99 -3.72 4.27
CA GLY A 102 -6.07 -4.77 4.65
C GLY A 102 -6.64 -5.76 5.68
N VAL A 103 -7.41 -5.27 6.66
CA VAL A 103 -8.12 -6.14 7.62
C VAL A 103 -9.18 -6.98 6.92
N VAL A 104 -9.98 -6.38 6.03
CA VAL A 104 -10.94 -7.13 5.19
C VAL A 104 -10.20 -8.18 4.37
N PHE A 105 -9.04 -7.84 3.81
CA PHE A 105 -8.22 -8.79 3.07
C PHE A 105 -7.72 -9.94 3.94
N SER A 106 -7.26 -9.66 5.17
CA SER A 106 -6.85 -10.70 6.11
C SER A 106 -7.99 -11.66 6.46
N VAL A 107 -9.22 -11.15 6.65
CA VAL A 107 -10.39 -12.01 6.90
C VAL A 107 -10.70 -12.90 5.71
N VAL A 108 -10.73 -12.34 4.50
CA VAL A 108 -11.00 -13.13 3.28
C VAL A 108 -9.91 -14.19 3.06
N LEU A 109 -8.64 -13.82 3.22
CA LEU A 109 -7.50 -14.74 3.07
C LEU A 109 -7.47 -15.81 4.16
N GLY A 110 -7.80 -15.45 5.40
CA GLY A 110 -7.87 -16.38 6.52
C GLY A 110 -8.89 -17.49 6.31
N VAL A 111 -9.91 -17.28 5.48
CA VAL A 111 -10.86 -18.32 5.06
C VAL A 111 -10.41 -18.98 3.76
N ALA A 112 -10.14 -18.19 2.71
CA ALA A 112 -9.86 -18.72 1.38
C ALA A 112 -8.54 -19.51 1.30
N PHE A 113 -7.51 -19.08 2.02
CA PHE A 113 -6.16 -19.66 2.03
C PHE A 113 -5.82 -20.36 3.35
N ALA A 114 -6.81 -20.74 4.17
CA ALA A 114 -6.58 -21.40 5.45
C ALA A 114 -5.62 -22.61 5.36
N PRO A 115 -5.79 -23.57 4.43
CA PRO A 115 -4.89 -24.71 4.33
C PRO A 115 -3.44 -24.33 4.00
N GLN A 116 -3.24 -23.34 3.12
CA GLN A 116 -1.93 -22.89 2.69
C GLN A 116 -1.22 -22.12 3.80
N ILE A 117 -1.95 -21.28 4.53
CA ILE A 117 -1.43 -20.54 5.69
C ILE A 117 -1.05 -21.52 6.80
N GLU A 118 -1.89 -22.51 7.09
CA GLU A 118 -1.61 -23.54 8.10
C GLU A 118 -0.34 -24.33 7.75
N MET A 119 -0.26 -24.82 6.51
CA MET A 119 0.92 -25.55 6.01
C MET A 119 2.20 -24.73 6.13
N LEU A 120 2.17 -23.47 5.71
CA LEU A 120 3.34 -22.57 5.79
C LEU A 120 3.69 -22.24 7.24
N SER A 121 2.68 -22.03 8.10
CA SER A 121 2.89 -21.75 9.53
C SER A 121 3.59 -22.91 10.22
N GLN A 122 3.14 -24.14 9.97
CA GLN A 122 3.77 -25.35 10.52
C GLN A 122 5.21 -25.53 10.02
N ALA A 123 5.48 -25.22 8.74
CA ALA A 123 6.84 -25.24 8.20
C ALA A 123 7.74 -24.21 8.92
N LEU A 124 7.24 -23.00 9.18
CA LEU A 124 7.99 -21.96 9.90
C LEU A 124 8.21 -22.31 11.37
N ILE A 125 7.22 -22.91 12.04
CA ILE A 125 7.35 -23.35 13.44
C ILE A 125 8.47 -24.40 13.56
N LYS A 126 8.56 -25.33 12.59
CA LYS A 126 9.59 -26.39 12.61
C LYS A 126 11.02 -25.86 12.51
N ILE A 127 11.25 -24.79 11.76
CA ILE A 127 12.58 -24.19 11.59
C ILE A 127 12.94 -23.21 12.72
N LEU A 128 11.99 -22.88 13.59
CA LEU A 128 12.17 -21.84 14.60
C LEU A 128 13.30 -22.14 15.60
N PRO A 129 13.48 -23.38 16.11
CA PRO A 129 14.60 -23.69 17.00
C PRO A 129 15.95 -23.47 16.32
N GLU A 130 16.07 -23.81 15.03
CA GLU A 130 17.31 -23.61 14.27
C GLU A 130 17.55 -22.13 13.95
N ALA A 131 16.48 -21.39 13.62
CA ALA A 131 16.57 -19.98 13.24
C ALA A 131 16.91 -19.05 14.42
N LEU A 132 16.43 -19.38 15.62
CA LEU A 132 16.63 -18.57 16.83
C LEU A 132 17.74 -19.12 17.75
N GLY A 133 18.14 -20.40 17.59
CA GLY A 133 19.23 -21.01 18.34
C GLY A 133 19.06 -20.89 19.86
N ASP A 134 20.08 -20.36 20.53
CA ASP A 134 20.10 -20.17 21.99
C ASP A 134 18.91 -19.34 22.50
N LEU A 135 18.43 -18.37 21.71
CA LEU A 135 17.28 -17.55 22.09
C LEU A 135 16.01 -18.40 22.22
N TYR A 136 15.83 -19.41 21.36
CA TYR A 136 14.69 -20.32 21.46
C TYR A 136 14.78 -21.21 22.69
N GLN A 137 15.98 -21.69 23.02
CA GLN A 137 16.20 -22.56 24.19
C GLN A 137 16.00 -21.81 25.52
N GLN A 138 16.25 -20.50 25.53
CA GLN A 138 16.02 -19.65 26.71
C GLN A 138 14.53 -19.31 26.94
N MET A 139 13.67 -19.45 25.92
CA MET A 139 12.24 -19.18 26.04
C MET A 139 11.54 -20.28 26.84
N SER A 140 10.60 -19.87 27.71
CA SER A 140 9.71 -20.82 28.38
C SER A 140 8.81 -21.55 27.37
N VAL A 141 8.22 -22.68 27.78
CA VAL A 141 7.28 -23.43 26.93
C VAL A 141 6.07 -22.56 26.55
N GLU A 142 5.60 -21.72 27.47
CA GLU A 142 4.52 -20.77 27.24
C GLU A 142 4.91 -19.68 26.24
N GLU A 143 6.14 -19.18 26.31
CA GLU A 143 6.65 -18.18 25.36
C GLU A 143 6.81 -18.76 23.95
N GLN A 144 7.31 -20.00 23.84
CA GLN A 144 7.40 -20.72 22.57
C GLN A 144 6.00 -20.94 21.96
N ALA A 145 5.04 -21.40 22.77
CA ALA A 145 3.65 -21.59 22.32
C ALA A 145 2.99 -20.27 21.91
N ARG A 146 3.21 -19.20 22.68
CA ARG A 146 2.73 -17.86 22.33
C ARG A 146 3.33 -17.40 21.02
N PHE A 147 4.64 -17.51 20.83
CA PHE A 147 5.32 -17.09 19.60
C PHE A 147 4.81 -17.88 18.39
N ALA A 148 4.67 -19.20 18.51
CA ALA A 148 4.11 -20.06 17.47
C ALA A 148 2.67 -19.65 17.08
N SER A 149 1.84 -19.27 18.06
CA SER A 149 0.46 -18.83 17.81
C SER A 149 0.35 -17.52 17.00
N LEU A 150 1.42 -16.72 16.95
CA LEU A 150 1.44 -15.46 16.18
C LEU A 150 1.75 -15.69 14.70
N ILE A 151 2.37 -16.82 14.33
CA ILE A 151 2.91 -17.04 12.97
C ILE A 151 1.80 -17.00 11.92
N ALA A 152 0.72 -17.76 12.11
CA ALA A 152 -0.38 -17.81 11.14
C ALA A 152 -1.07 -16.45 10.94
N PRO A 153 -1.45 -15.70 12.01
CA PRO A 153 -1.97 -14.33 11.86
C PRO A 153 -1.00 -13.36 11.20
N VAL A 154 0.30 -13.41 11.54
CA VAL A 154 1.33 -12.54 10.92
C VAL A 154 1.49 -12.87 9.44
N LEU A 155 1.54 -14.15 9.05
CA LEU A 155 1.58 -14.57 7.65
C LEU A 155 0.35 -14.08 6.88
N THR A 156 -0.83 -14.23 7.47
CA THR A 156 -2.08 -13.72 6.89
C THR A 156 -2.02 -12.21 6.70
N GLY A 157 -1.55 -11.48 7.72
CA GLY A 157 -1.32 -10.04 7.67
C GLY A 157 -0.30 -9.63 6.61
N LEU A 158 0.78 -10.39 6.42
CA LEU A 158 1.82 -10.12 5.42
C LEU A 158 1.27 -10.25 4.00
N ILE A 159 0.50 -11.31 3.71
CA ILE A 159 -0.14 -11.50 2.41
C ILE A 159 -1.18 -10.38 2.19
N ALA A 160 -1.97 -10.05 3.20
CA ALA A 160 -2.93 -8.95 3.12
C ALA A 160 -2.26 -7.58 2.90
N ALA A 161 -1.14 -7.31 3.59
CA ALA A 161 -0.35 -6.09 3.41
C ALA A 161 0.25 -6.01 2.01
N LEU A 162 0.68 -7.14 1.43
CA LEU A 162 1.13 -7.18 0.04
C LEU A 162 -0.02 -6.78 -0.91
N LEU A 163 -1.22 -7.33 -0.73
CA LEU A 163 -2.38 -6.94 -1.54
C LEU A 163 -2.79 -5.47 -1.29
N GLN A 164 -2.69 -4.97 -0.06
CA GLN A 164 -2.89 -3.56 0.28
C GLN A 164 -1.89 -2.67 -0.48
N ILE A 165 -0.60 -3.01 -0.49
CA ILE A 165 0.43 -2.32 -1.26
C ILE A 165 0.08 -2.35 -2.75
N VAL A 166 -0.28 -3.51 -3.30
CA VAL A 166 -0.65 -3.65 -4.71
C VAL A 166 -1.87 -2.80 -5.05
N SER A 167 -2.88 -2.72 -4.19
CA SER A 167 -4.04 -1.83 -4.38
C SER A 167 -3.67 -0.36 -4.35
N VAL A 168 -2.83 0.07 -3.39
CA VAL A 168 -2.34 1.45 -3.31
C VAL A 168 -1.49 1.79 -4.55
N LEU A 169 -0.60 0.90 -4.98
CA LEU A 169 0.21 1.08 -6.19
C LEU A 169 -0.66 1.14 -7.46
N SER A 170 -1.69 0.30 -7.56
CA SER A 170 -2.65 0.34 -8.67
C SER A 170 -3.37 1.69 -8.74
N LEU A 171 -3.83 2.21 -7.60
CA LEU A 171 -4.39 3.55 -7.50
C LEU A 171 -3.37 4.63 -7.88
N ILE A 172 -2.13 4.55 -7.38
CA ILE A 172 -1.04 5.48 -7.71
C ILE A 172 -0.82 5.52 -9.23
N ILE A 173 -0.80 4.37 -9.90
CA ILE A 173 -0.65 4.30 -11.36
C ILE A 173 -1.84 4.95 -12.06
N GLY A 174 -3.07 4.65 -11.62
CA GLY A 174 -4.28 5.29 -12.15
C GLY A 174 -4.26 6.81 -11.98
N ARG A 175 -3.88 7.32 -10.80
CA ARG A 175 -3.75 8.74 -10.51
C ARG A 175 -2.61 9.39 -11.31
N TYR A 176 -1.49 8.69 -11.49
CA TYR A 176 -0.37 9.13 -12.32
C TYR A 176 -0.79 9.27 -13.78
N TRP A 177 -1.50 8.28 -14.34
CA TRP A 177 -2.07 8.38 -15.70
C TRP A 177 -3.05 9.54 -15.82
N GLN A 178 -3.92 9.74 -14.83
CA GLN A 178 -4.83 10.88 -14.82
C GLN A 178 -4.06 12.21 -14.83
N ALA A 179 -3.01 12.33 -14.02
CA ALA A 179 -2.15 13.52 -14.01
C ALA A 179 -1.45 13.70 -15.37
N LEU A 180 -0.92 12.63 -15.95
CA LEU A 180 -0.24 12.70 -17.25
C LEU A 180 -1.13 13.24 -18.37
N LEU A 181 -2.42 12.90 -18.36
CA LEU A 181 -3.37 13.33 -19.40
C LEU A 181 -4.04 14.68 -19.12
N TYR A 182 -4.30 15.00 -17.85
CA TYR A 182 -5.19 16.11 -17.49
C TYR A 182 -4.60 17.12 -16.50
N ASN A 183 -3.51 16.79 -15.80
CA ASN A 183 -2.84 17.69 -14.85
C ASN A 183 -1.35 17.32 -14.71
N PRO A 184 -0.50 17.63 -15.71
CA PRO A 184 0.88 17.16 -15.74
C PRO A 184 1.65 17.55 -14.47
N GLY A 185 2.31 16.56 -13.86
CA GLY A 185 3.05 16.75 -12.61
C GLY A 185 2.20 16.84 -11.33
N GLY A 186 0.86 16.85 -11.43
CA GLY A 186 -0.06 16.93 -10.29
C GLY A 186 0.15 15.83 -9.26
N PHE A 187 0.19 14.57 -9.71
CA PHE A 187 0.46 13.42 -8.83
C PHE A 187 1.76 13.57 -8.04
N GLY A 188 2.82 14.08 -8.67
CA GLY A 188 4.11 14.26 -7.98
C GLY A 188 4.00 15.26 -6.82
N ARG A 189 3.24 16.35 -6.98
CA ARG A 189 3.02 17.33 -5.90
C ARG A 189 2.21 16.71 -4.76
N GLU A 190 1.14 15.99 -5.09
CA GLU A 190 0.29 15.30 -4.12
C GLU A 190 1.03 14.23 -3.32
N PHE A 191 1.78 13.36 -4.00
CA PHE A 191 2.53 12.28 -3.35
C PHE A 191 3.58 12.84 -2.38
N ARG A 192 4.33 13.86 -2.79
CA ARG A 192 5.33 14.53 -1.93
C ARG A 192 4.70 15.36 -0.79
N ALA A 193 3.38 15.51 -0.75
CA ALA A 193 2.68 16.17 0.35
C ALA A 193 2.21 15.19 1.43
N ILE A 194 2.32 13.87 1.20
CA ILE A 194 1.99 12.85 2.21
C ILE A 194 2.89 13.03 3.42
N ARG A 195 2.26 13.22 4.57
CA ARG A 195 2.90 13.34 5.89
C ARG A 195 1.83 13.11 6.96
N PHE A 196 2.12 12.24 7.92
CA PHE A 196 1.21 12.02 9.04
C PHE A 196 1.53 12.95 10.21
N PRO A 197 0.52 13.46 10.93
CA PRO A 197 0.75 14.07 12.24
C PRO A 197 1.22 13.01 13.23
N LEU A 198 2.00 13.44 14.24
CA LEU A 198 2.63 12.54 15.21
C LEU A 198 1.64 11.57 15.88
N GLY A 199 0.47 12.05 16.31
CA GLY A 199 -0.53 11.20 16.94
C GLY A 199 -0.97 10.02 16.07
N LEU A 200 -1.13 10.24 14.76
CA LEU A 200 -1.45 9.17 13.83
C LEU A 200 -0.27 8.24 13.58
N ALA A 201 0.95 8.77 13.44
CA ALA A 201 2.14 7.93 13.28
C ALA A 201 2.38 7.02 14.49
N MET A 202 2.19 7.54 15.71
CA MET A 202 2.28 6.76 16.95
C MET A 202 1.14 5.76 17.09
N LEU A 203 -0.07 6.09 16.64
CA LEU A 203 -1.19 5.12 16.60
C LEU A 203 -0.87 3.96 15.65
N LEU A 204 -0.31 4.24 14.47
CA LEU A 204 0.12 3.22 13.52
C LEU A 204 1.22 2.34 14.14
N LEU A 205 2.23 2.95 14.77
CA LEU A 205 3.29 2.23 15.47
C LEU A 205 2.74 1.35 16.61
N ALA A 206 1.81 1.88 17.41
CA ALA A 206 1.16 1.13 18.47
C ALA A 206 0.37 -0.06 17.92
N GLY A 207 -0.38 0.14 16.82
CA GLY A 207 -1.05 -0.94 16.11
C GLY A 207 -0.07 -2.01 15.60
N MET A 208 1.15 -1.61 15.20
CA MET A 208 2.17 -2.55 14.75
C MET A 208 2.76 -3.39 15.88
N LEU A 209 3.11 -2.76 17.00
CA LEU A 209 3.90 -3.40 18.07
C LEU A 209 3.04 -4.00 19.18
N LEU A 210 1.89 -3.40 19.48
CA LEU A 210 1.05 -3.77 20.61
C LEU A 210 -0.15 -4.62 20.20
N GLY A 211 -0.46 -4.72 18.89
CA GLY A 211 -1.53 -5.56 18.35
C GLY A 211 -1.55 -6.97 18.97
N PRO A 212 -0.44 -7.74 18.91
CA PRO A 212 -0.38 -9.10 19.47
C PRO A 212 -0.74 -9.23 20.95
N ASN A 213 -0.65 -8.16 21.75
CA ASN A 213 -0.99 -8.19 23.18
C ASN A 213 -2.50 -8.23 23.43
N PHE A 214 -3.32 -7.88 22.42
CA PHE A 214 -4.78 -7.94 22.49
C PHE A 214 -5.35 -9.25 21.91
N GLY A 215 -4.48 -10.19 21.51
CA GLY A 215 -4.83 -11.51 20.99
C GLY A 215 -3.99 -11.89 19.77
N PRO A 216 -3.72 -13.18 19.52
CA PRO A 216 -2.86 -13.61 18.41
C PRO A 216 -3.31 -13.09 17.04
N GLN A 217 -4.63 -13.04 16.80
CA GLN A 217 -5.19 -12.55 15.53
C GLN A 217 -4.81 -11.09 15.26
N MET A 218 -4.68 -10.26 16.29
CA MET A 218 -4.32 -8.84 16.15
C MET A 218 -2.87 -8.65 15.67
N ALA A 219 -2.05 -9.70 15.65
CA ALA A 219 -0.71 -9.66 15.05
C ALA A 219 -0.74 -9.43 13.52
N MET A 220 -1.89 -9.64 12.87
CA MET A 220 -2.07 -9.24 11.47
C MET A 220 -1.89 -7.74 11.24
N LEU A 221 -2.10 -6.90 12.28
CA LEU A 221 -1.95 -5.44 12.18
C LEU A 221 -0.50 -5.00 12.03
N THR A 222 0.46 -5.81 12.48
CA THR A 222 1.90 -5.53 12.37
C THR A 222 2.30 -5.16 10.95
N PRO A 223 2.07 -6.00 9.93
CA PRO A 223 2.36 -5.64 8.55
C PRO A 223 1.38 -4.58 7.99
N LEU A 224 0.09 -4.61 8.33
CA LEU A 224 -0.92 -3.69 7.76
C LEU A 224 -0.69 -2.22 8.12
N CYS A 225 -0.40 -1.93 9.39
CA CYS A 225 -0.14 -0.57 9.87
C CYS A 225 1.22 -0.01 9.40
N SER A 226 2.15 -0.89 9.00
CA SER A 226 3.45 -0.49 8.48
C SER A 226 3.37 0.12 7.07
N VAL A 227 2.40 -0.32 6.26
CA VAL A 227 2.26 0.11 4.86
C VAL A 227 2.10 1.63 4.72
N PRO A 228 1.17 2.30 5.43
CA PRO A 228 1.06 3.76 5.41
C PRO A 228 2.36 4.48 5.79
N LEU A 229 3.08 4.00 6.81
CA LEU A 229 4.33 4.61 7.27
C LEU A 229 5.40 4.52 6.18
N VAL A 230 5.55 3.36 5.54
CA VAL A 230 6.48 3.20 4.42
C VAL A 230 6.15 4.15 3.26
N PHE A 231 4.88 4.28 2.87
CA PHE A 231 4.49 5.24 1.84
C PHE A 231 4.77 6.70 2.25
N ALA A 232 4.58 7.07 3.51
CA ALA A 232 4.92 8.39 4.02
C ALA A 232 6.44 8.67 3.98
N ALA A 233 7.28 7.69 4.31
CA ALA A 233 8.73 7.81 4.19
C ALA A 233 9.18 7.89 2.72
N LEU A 234 8.60 7.10 1.82
CA LEU A 234 8.87 7.22 0.39
C LEU A 234 8.49 8.61 -0.12
N ALA A 235 7.33 9.14 0.30
CA ALA A 235 6.91 10.51 0.00
C ALA A 235 7.90 11.56 0.52
N LEU A 236 8.45 11.38 1.73
CA LEU A 236 9.49 12.24 2.28
C LEU A 236 10.73 12.24 1.40
N ILE A 237 11.26 11.06 1.05
CA ILE A 237 12.49 10.98 0.24
C ILE A 237 12.27 11.61 -1.13
N HIS A 238 11.12 11.36 -1.77
CA HIS A 238 10.74 12.04 -3.02
C HIS A 238 10.61 13.56 -2.84
N GLY A 239 10.07 13.99 -1.69
CA GLY A 239 10.00 15.39 -1.25
C GLY A 239 11.37 16.05 -1.21
N LEU A 240 12.29 15.45 -0.48
CA LEU A 240 13.65 15.95 -0.27
C LEU A 240 14.47 15.97 -1.56
N VAL A 241 14.38 14.92 -2.39
CA VAL A 241 15.05 14.88 -3.70
C VAL A 241 14.57 16.02 -4.59
N ALA A 242 13.26 16.29 -4.62
CA ALA A 242 12.71 17.38 -5.42
C ALA A 242 13.08 18.76 -4.87
N GLN A 243 12.96 18.97 -3.55
CA GLN A 243 13.27 20.25 -2.89
C GLN A 243 14.75 20.61 -3.00
N LYS A 244 15.65 19.66 -2.76
CA LYS A 244 17.10 19.84 -2.84
C LYS A 244 17.65 19.72 -4.26
N ARG A 245 16.78 19.56 -5.27
CA ARG A 245 17.15 19.39 -6.70
C ARG A 245 18.21 18.30 -6.92
N LEU A 246 18.14 17.21 -6.15
CA LEU A 246 19.09 16.11 -6.25
C LEU A 246 18.88 15.32 -7.54
N ALA A 247 19.95 14.65 -8.00
CA ALA A 247 19.89 13.79 -9.17
C ALA A 247 18.89 12.63 -8.96
N ARG A 248 18.19 12.23 -10.04
CA ARG A 248 17.23 11.12 -10.01
C ARG A 248 17.86 9.78 -9.60
N PHE A 249 19.18 9.65 -9.75
CA PHE A 249 19.96 8.49 -9.33
C PHE A 249 19.72 8.10 -7.86
N TRP A 250 19.49 9.05 -6.96
CA TRP A 250 19.19 8.76 -5.55
C TRP A 250 17.90 7.96 -5.37
N LEU A 251 16.88 8.21 -6.19
CA LEU A 251 15.63 7.44 -6.17
C LEU A 251 15.83 6.04 -6.77
N VAL A 252 16.67 5.92 -7.81
CA VAL A 252 17.04 4.60 -8.35
C VAL A 252 17.74 3.77 -7.28
N GLY A 253 18.73 4.35 -6.59
CA GLY A 253 19.42 3.70 -5.48
C GLY A 253 18.48 3.27 -4.36
N LEU A 254 17.53 4.14 -3.97
CA LEU A 254 16.49 3.79 -2.98
C LEU A 254 15.69 2.54 -3.38
N TYR A 255 15.18 2.48 -4.61
CA TYR A 255 14.36 1.35 -5.02
C TYR A 255 15.16 0.06 -5.24
N VAL A 256 16.40 0.16 -5.75
CA VAL A 256 17.30 -1.00 -5.88
C VAL A 256 17.67 -1.54 -4.50
N THR A 257 18.03 -0.68 -3.56
CA THR A 257 18.35 -1.10 -2.17
C THR A 257 17.13 -1.62 -1.43
N LEU A 258 15.95 -1.01 -1.61
CA LEU A 258 14.69 -1.54 -1.06
C LEU A 258 14.39 -2.94 -1.59
N LEU A 259 14.69 -3.24 -2.86
CA LEU A 259 14.48 -4.57 -3.44
C LEU A 259 15.50 -5.59 -2.94
N LEU A 260 16.79 -5.25 -2.94
CA LEU A 260 17.89 -6.18 -2.58
C LEU A 260 18.00 -6.40 -1.06
N PHE A 261 17.68 -5.38 -0.27
CA PHE A 261 17.85 -5.35 1.19
C PHE A 261 16.55 -4.99 1.90
N MET A 262 15.42 -5.54 1.43
CA MET A 262 14.08 -5.21 1.94
C MET A 262 13.97 -5.38 3.46
N GLN A 263 14.55 -6.44 4.02
CA GLN A 263 14.51 -6.73 5.46
C GLN A 263 15.17 -5.63 6.30
N LEU A 264 16.14 -4.91 5.75
CA LEU A 264 16.83 -3.81 6.44
C LEU A 264 16.22 -2.44 6.09
N ILE A 265 15.94 -2.17 4.81
CA ILE A 265 15.46 -0.87 4.36
C ILE A 265 14.01 -0.62 4.79
N TYR A 266 13.17 -1.65 4.81
CA TYR A 266 11.75 -1.48 5.16
C TYR A 266 11.53 -0.96 6.59
N PRO A 267 12.14 -1.54 7.65
CA PRO A 267 12.06 -0.98 9.00
C PRO A 267 12.63 0.44 9.11
N LEU A 268 13.73 0.74 8.39
CA LEU A 268 14.29 2.09 8.36
C LEU A 268 13.32 3.11 7.78
N LEU A 269 12.54 2.75 6.75
CA LEU A 269 11.48 3.61 6.22
C LEU A 269 10.37 3.84 7.26
N VAL A 270 9.97 2.83 8.02
CA VAL A 270 8.99 3.00 9.12
C VAL A 270 9.51 4.01 10.14
N VAL A 271 10.76 3.87 10.59
CA VAL A 271 11.39 4.82 11.52
C VAL A 271 11.44 6.23 10.91
N LEU A 272 11.87 6.34 9.65
CA LEU A 272 11.96 7.63 8.95
C LEU A 272 10.60 8.35 8.89
N ALA A 273 9.50 7.63 8.69
CA ALA A 273 8.15 8.21 8.69
C ALA A 273 7.78 8.82 10.05
N ILE A 274 8.13 8.14 11.15
CA ILE A 274 7.88 8.64 12.51
C ILE A 274 8.73 9.89 12.79
N VAL A 275 9.99 9.87 12.36
CA VAL A 275 10.88 11.05 12.51
C VAL A 275 10.35 12.24 11.68
N ASP A 276 9.80 12.02 10.49
CA ASP A 276 9.14 13.07 9.68
C ASP A 276 7.89 13.66 10.36
N SER A 277 7.20 12.87 11.18
CA SER A 277 6.09 13.36 12.00
C SER A 277 6.54 14.19 13.21
N LEU A 278 7.76 13.94 13.74
CA LEU A 278 8.34 14.70 14.85
C LEU A 278 9.01 16.00 14.38
N ILE A 279 9.74 15.93 13.27
CA ILE A 279 10.56 17.02 12.75
C ILE A 279 10.03 17.45 11.40
N ASP A 280 9.73 18.73 11.25
CA ASP A 280 9.37 19.27 9.94
C ASP A 280 10.61 19.45 9.05
N PHE A 281 11.03 18.36 8.39
CA PHE A 281 12.13 18.40 7.43
C PHE A 281 11.84 19.27 6.21
N ARG A 282 10.57 19.42 5.83
CA ARG A 282 10.15 20.06 4.58
C ARG A 282 9.90 21.56 4.76
N GLY A 283 9.37 21.97 5.92
CA GLY A 283 9.08 23.37 6.25
C GLY A 283 10.31 24.19 6.65
N ARG A 284 11.37 23.55 7.19
CA ARG A 284 12.60 24.25 7.59
C ARG A 284 13.46 24.78 6.43
N MET A 285 13.12 24.45 5.19
CA MET A 285 13.87 24.86 3.99
C MET A 285 13.06 25.77 3.05
N ALA A 286 11.85 26.18 3.42
CA ALA A 286 11.13 27.23 2.70
C ALA A 286 11.83 28.59 2.97
N PRO A 287 12.19 29.38 1.93
CA PRO A 287 12.80 30.69 2.13
C PRO A 287 11.89 31.58 2.97
N LYS A 288 12.45 32.25 3.96
CA LYS A 288 11.75 33.13 4.91
C LYS A 288 11.44 34.52 4.34
N ASP A 289 11.58 34.72 3.03
CA ASP A 289 11.72 36.04 2.41
C ASP A 289 10.47 36.54 1.65
N ALA A 290 9.28 36.08 2.03
CA ALA A 290 8.03 36.60 1.45
C ALA A 290 7.26 37.57 2.36
N ASP A 291 7.79 37.94 3.53
CA ASP A 291 7.01 38.67 4.55
C ASP A 291 7.59 40.04 4.98
N ASN A 292 8.72 40.49 4.41
CA ASN A 292 9.38 41.74 4.84
C ASN A 292 9.61 42.78 3.73
N ALA A 293 8.89 42.71 2.60
CA ALA A 293 9.06 43.66 1.49
C ALA A 293 7.82 44.53 1.21
N ASN A 294 6.90 44.65 2.16
CA ASN A 294 5.83 45.65 2.11
C ASN A 294 6.14 46.72 3.14
N GLY A 295 6.47 47.90 2.63
CA GLY A 295 7.20 48.94 3.33
C GLY A 295 6.46 49.64 4.45
N GLU A 296 7.26 50.14 5.38
CA GLU A 296 7.06 51.41 6.05
C GLU A 296 8.43 52.11 6.15
N GLY A 297 8.51 53.35 5.66
CA GLY A 297 9.70 54.19 5.64
C GLY A 297 9.81 55.03 4.39
#